data_AF-A0A8J7YZM6-F1
#
_entry.id   AF-A0A8J7YZM6-F1
#
_cell.length_a   1.000
_cell.length_b   1.000
_cell.length_c   1.000
_cell.angle_alpha   90.00
_cell.angle_beta   90.00
_cell.angle_gamma   90.00
#
_symmetry.space_group_name_H-M   'P 1'
#
loop_
_entity.id
_entity.type
_entity.pdbx_description
1 polymer ?
#
loop_
_entity_poly.entity_id
_entity_poly.type
_entity_poly.pdbx_seq_one_letter_code
_entity_poly.pdbx_strand_id
1 'polypeptide(L)'
;MSFDTTCRRLTEIFPEDFASWLLGYRVPLTELSPTELSIEPIRADRVILLQGQNEIVHIEFQTDPKDDVPMRLADYRLRLHRRFPNKTIHQVVIYLRETNSERVYQNYFEIAGMYAEFNVIRIWEVPAEELMTFPGLLPFVGLSRSNNPIQTLRRAVREIQRIEDESQQHEAMAATYVLSGLKFEAAVLSQVIRRDIMRESVTYQLILEEGREEGREQGLEQGLEQGQRLEAIALTTRQLTRRLRQELSEEMRSRLSTLPLPILENLSEALLDFTELSDLENWLAAHNPAQ
;
A
#
# COMPACT_ATOMS: atom_id res chain seq x y z
N MET A 1 0.50 -0.42 -2.32
CA MET A 1 1.13 -1.53 -3.07
C MET A 1 1.62 -2.65 -2.16
N SER A 2 1.98 -2.39 -0.89
CA SER A 2 2.59 -3.39 0.01
C SER A 2 1.79 -4.69 0.25
N PHE A 3 0.47 -4.64 0.40
CA PHE A 3 -0.32 -5.83 0.78
C PHE A 3 -0.33 -6.93 -0.29
N ASP A 4 -0.43 -6.55 -1.57
CA ASP A 4 -0.44 -7.50 -2.68
C ASP A 4 0.92 -8.20 -2.82
N THR A 5 2.00 -7.42 -2.82
CA THR A 5 3.37 -7.94 -2.81
C THR A 5 3.61 -8.89 -1.64
N THR A 6 3.13 -8.52 -0.45
CA THR A 6 3.24 -9.34 0.76
C THR A 6 2.51 -10.67 0.61
N CYS A 7 1.24 -10.65 0.16
CA CYS A 7 0.44 -11.87 0.02
C CYS A 7 1.04 -12.81 -1.02
N ARG A 8 1.50 -12.26 -2.14
CA ARG A 8 2.18 -13.04 -3.17
C ARG A 8 3.44 -13.69 -2.65
N ARG A 9 4.30 -12.92 -1.99
CA ARG A 9 5.55 -13.44 -1.44
C ARG A 9 5.31 -14.59 -0.47
N LEU A 10 4.27 -14.48 0.37
CA LEU A 10 3.86 -15.59 1.23
C LEU A 10 3.43 -16.82 0.42
N THR A 11 2.64 -16.65 -0.64
CA THR A 11 2.20 -17.79 -1.44
C THR A 11 3.33 -18.44 -2.25
N GLU A 12 4.34 -17.68 -2.67
CA GLU A 12 5.58 -18.20 -3.29
C GLU A 12 6.38 -19.06 -2.30
N ILE A 13 6.44 -18.64 -1.03
CA ILE A 13 7.23 -19.34 0.00
C ILE A 13 6.49 -20.55 0.57
N PHE A 14 5.17 -20.46 0.71
CA PHE A 14 4.33 -21.49 1.33
C PHE A 14 3.24 -22.04 0.39
N PRO A 15 3.55 -22.44 -0.86
CA PRO A 15 2.53 -22.80 -1.85
C PRO A 15 1.64 -23.97 -1.40
N GLU A 16 2.22 -24.99 -0.76
CA GLU A 16 1.47 -26.16 -0.28
C GLU A 16 0.47 -25.81 0.81
N ASP A 17 0.81 -24.87 1.69
CA ASP A 17 -0.07 -24.43 2.78
C ASP A 17 -1.32 -23.73 2.23
N PHE A 18 -1.13 -22.81 1.27
CA PHE A 18 -2.26 -22.11 0.65
C PHE A 18 -3.17 -23.07 -0.11
N ALA A 19 -2.62 -23.95 -0.94
CA ALA A 19 -3.48 -24.87 -1.69
C ALA A 19 -4.13 -25.91 -0.80
N SER A 20 -3.42 -26.45 0.20
CA SER A 20 -4.00 -27.43 1.11
C SER A 20 -5.17 -26.83 1.90
N TRP A 21 -5.06 -25.56 2.30
CA TRP A 21 -6.15 -24.83 2.92
C TRP A 21 -7.32 -24.62 1.96
N LEU A 22 -7.05 -24.12 0.76
CA LEU A 22 -8.11 -23.77 -0.21
C LEU A 22 -8.84 -24.98 -0.80
N LEU A 23 -8.16 -26.13 -0.89
CA LEU A 23 -8.70 -27.36 -1.47
C LEU A 23 -9.26 -28.31 -0.39
N GLY A 24 -8.82 -28.17 0.86
CA GLY A 24 -9.25 -29.02 1.98
C GLY A 24 -8.53 -30.38 2.06
N TYR A 25 -7.50 -30.62 1.25
CA TYR A 25 -6.65 -31.81 1.29
C TYR A 25 -5.21 -31.46 0.91
N ARG A 26 -4.24 -32.27 1.35
CA ARG A 26 -2.82 -32.05 1.00
C ARG A 26 -2.59 -32.25 -0.49
N VAL A 27 -1.99 -31.25 -1.13
CA VAL A 27 -1.57 -31.33 -2.53
C VAL A 27 -0.07 -31.03 -2.61
N PRO A 28 0.75 -31.98 -3.10
CA PRO A 28 2.14 -31.67 -3.44
C PRO A 28 2.12 -30.81 -4.70
N LEU A 29 2.63 -29.58 -4.60
CA LEU A 29 2.54 -28.59 -5.65
C LEU A 29 3.90 -28.23 -6.24
N THR A 30 3.86 -27.82 -7.50
CA THR A 30 4.91 -27.05 -8.15
C THR A 30 4.36 -25.67 -8.50
N GLU A 31 5.14 -24.62 -8.27
CA GLU A 31 4.76 -23.27 -8.67
C GLU A 31 4.80 -23.12 -10.21
N LEU A 32 3.86 -22.35 -10.76
CA LEU A 32 3.94 -21.87 -12.14
C LEU A 32 4.09 -20.35 -12.14
N SER A 33 5.06 -19.83 -12.90
CA SER A 33 5.20 -18.40 -13.08
C SER A 33 4.00 -17.83 -13.87
N PRO A 34 3.34 -16.75 -13.38
CA PRO A 34 2.25 -16.06 -14.09
C PRO A 34 2.65 -15.52 -15.47
N THR A 35 3.96 -15.38 -15.71
CA THR A 35 4.57 -14.88 -16.96
C THR A 35 4.24 -15.74 -18.19
N GLU A 36 3.72 -16.96 -18.02
CA GLU A 36 3.40 -17.88 -19.12
C GLU A 36 1.96 -17.76 -19.70
N LEU A 37 1.10 -16.91 -19.14
CA LEU A 37 -0.24 -16.62 -19.70
C LEU A 37 -0.17 -15.38 -20.62
N SER A 38 -0.20 -15.58 -21.94
CA SER A 38 0.45 -14.70 -22.95
C SER A 38 -0.24 -13.40 -23.45
N ILE A 39 0.57 -12.61 -24.20
CA ILE A 39 0.36 -11.61 -25.30
C ILE A 39 0.01 -10.15 -24.96
N GLU A 40 -0.73 -9.85 -23.90
CA GLU A 40 -0.77 -8.50 -23.31
C GLU A 40 -0.20 -8.61 -21.89
N PRO A 41 0.37 -7.56 -21.29
CA PRO A 41 0.72 -7.63 -19.89
C PRO A 41 -0.59 -7.78 -19.10
N ILE A 42 -0.97 -9.04 -18.86
CA ILE A 42 -1.63 -9.40 -17.61
C ILE A 42 -0.79 -8.67 -16.58
N ARG A 43 -1.47 -7.94 -15.70
CA ARG A 43 -0.86 -7.53 -14.45
C ARG A 43 -0.54 -8.82 -13.69
N ALA A 44 0.59 -9.45 -14.05
CA ALA A 44 1.19 -10.60 -13.41
C ALA A 44 1.38 -10.31 -11.92
N ASP A 45 1.34 -9.01 -11.57
CA ASP A 45 1.17 -8.50 -10.25
C ASP A 45 -0.14 -8.82 -9.51
N ARG A 46 -1.07 -9.61 -10.02
CA ARG A 46 -2.34 -9.89 -9.30
C ARG A 46 -2.76 -11.34 -9.27
N VAL A 47 -1.99 -12.21 -9.92
CA VAL A 47 -2.40 -13.58 -10.22
C VAL A 47 -1.37 -14.49 -9.56
N ILE A 48 -1.83 -15.32 -8.62
CA ILE A 48 -1.01 -16.37 -8.05
C ILE A 48 -1.54 -17.71 -8.55
N LEU A 49 -0.65 -18.51 -9.13
CA LEU A 49 -0.99 -19.80 -9.75
C LEU A 49 -0.19 -20.91 -9.08
N LEU A 50 -0.92 -21.78 -8.38
CA LEU A 50 -0.37 -22.99 -7.80
C LEU A 50 -0.79 -24.18 -8.65
N GLN A 51 0.18 -25.00 -9.06
CA GLN A 51 -0.07 -26.10 -9.97
C GLN A 51 0.20 -27.45 -9.30
N GLY A 52 -0.85 -28.26 -9.17
CA GLY A 52 -0.75 -29.67 -8.81
C GLY A 52 -0.72 -30.55 -10.05
N GLN A 53 -0.67 -31.87 -9.86
CA GLN A 53 -0.73 -32.82 -10.98
C GLN A 53 -1.97 -32.59 -11.86
N ASN A 54 -3.15 -32.46 -11.24
CA ASN A 54 -4.44 -32.36 -11.93
C ASN A 54 -5.15 -31.01 -11.74
N GLU A 55 -4.59 -30.11 -10.95
CA GLU A 55 -5.29 -28.94 -10.43
C GLU A 55 -4.50 -27.66 -10.64
N ILE A 56 -5.23 -26.56 -10.74
CA ILE A 56 -4.73 -25.20 -10.73
C ILE A 56 -5.51 -24.43 -9.68
N VAL A 57 -4.81 -23.87 -8.70
CA VAL A 57 -5.38 -22.92 -7.76
C VAL A 57 -4.96 -21.52 -8.17
N HIS A 58 -5.94 -20.73 -8.57
CA HIS A 58 -5.80 -19.32 -8.90
C HIS A 58 -6.29 -18.48 -7.72
N ILE A 59 -5.40 -17.69 -7.14
CA ILE A 59 -5.68 -16.88 -5.95
C ILE A 59 -5.54 -15.41 -6.32
N GLU A 60 -6.56 -14.62 -6.00
CA GLU A 60 -6.52 -13.15 -6.07
C GLU A 60 -6.82 -12.55 -4.68
N PHE A 61 -5.86 -11.82 -4.11
CA PHE A 61 -6.06 -11.08 -2.87
C PHE A 61 -6.66 -9.70 -3.16
N GLN A 62 -7.61 -9.25 -2.33
CA GLN A 62 -8.18 -7.92 -2.42
C GLN A 62 -8.23 -7.27 -1.04
N THR A 63 -7.60 -6.11 -0.89
CA THR A 63 -7.80 -5.30 0.32
C THR A 63 -9.20 -4.68 0.32
N ASP A 64 -9.60 -4.07 -0.79
CA ASP A 64 -10.91 -3.45 -0.97
C ASP A 64 -11.61 -4.05 -2.19
N PRO A 65 -12.94 -4.27 -2.15
CA PRO A 65 -13.67 -4.83 -3.27
C PRO A 65 -13.69 -3.91 -4.49
N LYS A 66 -13.52 -4.49 -5.68
CA LYS A 66 -13.55 -3.79 -6.96
C LYS A 66 -14.57 -4.42 -7.89
N ASP A 67 -15.20 -3.58 -8.71
CA ASP A 67 -16.31 -3.96 -9.60
C ASP A 67 -15.87 -4.90 -10.72
N ASP A 68 -14.60 -4.87 -11.10
CA ASP A 68 -14.04 -5.61 -12.22
C ASP A 68 -13.58 -7.03 -11.86
N VAL A 69 -13.60 -7.41 -10.57
CA VAL A 69 -13.13 -8.73 -10.09
C VAL A 69 -13.86 -9.90 -10.76
N PRO A 70 -15.21 -9.94 -10.83
CA PRO A 70 -15.91 -11.09 -11.40
C PRO A 70 -15.57 -11.31 -12.89
N MET A 71 -15.61 -10.24 -13.69
CA MET A 71 -15.25 -10.30 -15.12
C MET A 71 -13.80 -10.73 -15.31
N ARG A 72 -12.87 -10.18 -14.50
CA ARG A 72 -11.46 -10.56 -14.55
C ARG A 72 -11.24 -12.04 -14.24
N LEU A 73 -11.93 -12.60 -13.25
CA LEU A 73 -11.84 -14.03 -12.95
C LEU A 73 -12.40 -14.90 -14.07
N ALA A 74 -13.51 -14.49 -14.69
CA ALA A 74 -14.05 -15.18 -15.84
C ALA A 74 -13.05 -15.22 -17.01
N ASP A 75 -12.40 -14.08 -17.31
CA ASP A 75 -11.33 -13.98 -18.32
C ASP A 75 -10.16 -14.92 -17.98
N TYR A 76 -9.66 -14.87 -16.74
CA TYR A 76 -8.59 -15.76 -16.28
C TYR A 76 -8.96 -17.24 -16.36
N ARG A 77 -10.21 -17.61 -16.09
CA ARG A 77 -10.66 -19.00 -16.19
C ARG A 77 -10.51 -19.53 -17.61
N LEU A 78 -10.94 -18.73 -18.60
CA LEU A 78 -10.85 -19.10 -20.01
C LEU A 78 -9.40 -19.21 -20.47
N ARG A 79 -8.53 -18.28 -20.05
CA ARG A 79 -7.09 -18.32 -20.34
C ARG A 79 -6.41 -19.54 -19.74
N LEU A 80 -6.69 -19.84 -18.47
CA LEU A 80 -6.17 -21.01 -17.78
C LEU A 80 -6.66 -22.31 -18.43
N HIS A 81 -7.94 -22.40 -18.79
CA HIS A 81 -8.49 -23.59 -19.44
C HIS A 81 -7.85 -23.81 -20.81
N ARG A 82 -7.64 -22.75 -21.60
CA ARG A 82 -6.93 -22.85 -22.88
C ARG A 82 -5.50 -23.36 -22.73
N ARG A 83 -4.78 -22.95 -21.68
CA ARG A 83 -3.40 -23.37 -21.42
C ARG A 83 -3.32 -24.78 -20.81
N PHE A 84 -4.27 -25.13 -19.96
CA PHE A 84 -4.30 -26.37 -19.19
C PHE A 84 -5.67 -27.06 -19.33
N PRO A 85 -6.02 -27.58 -20.53
CA PRO A 85 -7.38 -28.05 -20.83
C PRO A 85 -7.82 -29.26 -20.00
N ASN A 86 -6.86 -30.04 -19.51
CA ASN A 86 -7.11 -31.26 -18.74
C ASN A 86 -7.02 -31.05 -17.21
N LYS A 87 -6.81 -29.81 -16.74
CA LYS A 87 -6.71 -29.52 -15.30
C LYS A 87 -7.98 -28.88 -14.76
N THR A 88 -8.34 -29.25 -13.54
CA THR A 88 -9.41 -28.59 -12.79
C THR A 88 -8.90 -27.25 -12.30
N ILE A 89 -9.68 -26.19 -12.53
CA ILE A 89 -9.32 -24.82 -12.15
C ILE A 89 -10.18 -24.39 -10.96
N HIS A 90 -9.52 -24.10 -9.84
CA HIS A 90 -10.10 -23.55 -8.62
C HIS A 90 -9.72 -22.07 -8.55
N GLN A 91 -10.70 -21.17 -8.63
CA GLN A 91 -10.47 -19.73 -8.52
C GLN A 91 -10.98 -19.24 -7.18
N VAL A 92 -10.16 -18.48 -6.46
CA VAL A 92 -10.49 -17.96 -5.14
C VAL A 92 -10.12 -16.48 -5.06
N VAL A 93 -11.07 -15.65 -4.61
CA VAL A 93 -10.79 -14.29 -4.17
C VAL A 93 -10.75 -14.26 -2.66
N ILE A 94 -9.70 -13.66 -2.09
CA ILE A 94 -9.56 -13.51 -0.64
C ILE A 94 -9.61 -12.01 -0.29
N TYR A 95 -10.67 -11.59 0.39
CA TYR A 95 -10.82 -10.24 0.91
C TYR A 95 -10.15 -10.11 2.28
N LEU A 96 -9.28 -9.11 2.42
CA LEU A 96 -8.43 -8.92 3.59
C LEU A 96 -8.99 -7.91 4.61
N ARG A 97 -9.85 -6.98 4.19
CA ARG A 97 -10.44 -5.95 5.05
C ARG A 97 -11.94 -6.09 5.13
N GLU A 98 -12.45 -6.13 6.37
CA GLU A 98 -13.87 -6.15 6.65
C GLU A 98 -14.58 -4.91 6.08
N THR A 99 -15.74 -5.12 5.47
CA THR A 99 -16.49 -4.09 4.77
C THR A 99 -17.97 -4.44 4.69
N ASN A 100 -18.82 -3.42 4.55
CA ASN A 100 -20.28 -3.57 4.36
C ASN A 100 -20.67 -3.67 2.88
N SER A 101 -19.71 -3.75 1.96
CA SER A 101 -19.99 -3.81 0.53
C SER A 101 -20.45 -5.22 0.12
N GLU A 102 -21.67 -5.35 -0.40
CA GLU A 102 -22.24 -6.61 -0.91
C GLU A 102 -21.37 -7.35 -1.94
N ARG A 103 -20.46 -6.63 -2.62
CA ARG A 103 -19.50 -7.20 -3.59
C ARG A 103 -18.64 -8.32 -3.01
N VAL A 104 -18.37 -8.30 -1.70
CA VAL A 104 -17.60 -9.36 -1.02
C VAL A 104 -18.38 -10.68 -0.87
N TYR A 105 -19.64 -10.72 -1.30
CA TYR A 105 -20.46 -11.93 -1.39
C TYR A 105 -20.65 -12.42 -2.83
N GLN A 106 -20.32 -11.61 -3.84
CA GLN A 106 -20.48 -12.00 -5.23
C GLN A 106 -19.44 -13.05 -5.63
N ASN A 107 -19.90 -14.25 -5.93
CA ASN A 107 -19.08 -15.42 -6.25
C ASN A 107 -19.22 -15.88 -7.72
N TYR A 108 -19.76 -15.02 -8.59
CA TYR A 108 -19.96 -15.34 -10.00
C TYR A 108 -19.89 -14.11 -10.91
N PHE A 109 -19.59 -14.37 -12.17
CA PHE A 109 -19.78 -13.45 -13.30
C PHE A 109 -20.80 -14.04 -14.26
N GLU A 110 -21.74 -13.20 -14.71
CA GLU A 110 -22.83 -13.61 -15.60
C GLU A 110 -23.06 -12.58 -16.70
N ILE A 111 -23.15 -13.08 -17.94
CA ILE A 111 -23.64 -12.37 -19.13
C ILE A 111 -24.52 -13.33 -19.94
N ALA A 112 -25.21 -12.82 -20.96
CA ALA A 112 -26.04 -13.66 -21.82
C ALA A 112 -25.25 -14.85 -22.41
N GLY A 113 -25.61 -16.07 -22.01
CA GLY A 113 -24.99 -17.31 -22.48
C GLY A 113 -23.68 -17.72 -21.79
N MET A 114 -23.25 -17.01 -20.74
CA MET A 114 -22.04 -17.35 -19.99
C MET A 114 -22.21 -17.11 -18.49
N TYR A 115 -21.88 -18.13 -17.71
CA TYR A 115 -21.81 -18.08 -16.25
C TYR A 115 -20.46 -18.64 -15.80
N ALA A 116 -19.76 -17.91 -14.94
CA ALA A 116 -18.47 -18.30 -14.40
C ALA A 116 -18.45 -18.12 -12.88
N GLU A 117 -18.41 -19.23 -12.15
CA GLU A 117 -18.36 -19.26 -10.69
C GLU A 117 -16.92 -19.27 -10.17
N PHE A 118 -16.69 -18.63 -9.03
CA PHE A 118 -15.43 -18.65 -8.30
C PHE A 118 -15.72 -18.64 -6.79
N ASN A 119 -14.73 -19.00 -5.98
CA ASN A 119 -14.87 -19.00 -4.53
C ASN A 119 -14.52 -17.63 -3.96
N VAL A 120 -15.21 -17.25 -2.90
CA VAL A 120 -14.94 -16.01 -2.17
C VAL A 120 -14.68 -16.32 -0.71
N ILE A 121 -13.53 -15.85 -0.21
CA ILE A 121 -13.15 -15.94 1.19
C ILE A 121 -13.06 -14.53 1.76
N ARG A 122 -13.79 -14.29 2.84
CA ARG A 122 -13.70 -13.08 3.63
C ARG A 122 -12.89 -13.41 4.87
N ILE A 123 -11.63 -12.93 4.94
CA ILE A 123 -10.68 -13.45 5.94
C ILE A 123 -11.21 -13.25 7.38
N TRP A 124 -11.96 -12.18 7.63
CA TRP A 124 -12.57 -11.85 8.93
C TRP A 124 -13.69 -12.80 9.36
N GLU A 125 -14.19 -13.66 8.48
CA GLU A 125 -15.18 -14.70 8.81
C GLU A 125 -14.53 -16.06 9.11
N VAL A 126 -13.29 -16.26 8.64
CA VAL A 126 -12.54 -17.51 8.81
C VAL A 126 -12.09 -17.65 10.28
N PRO A 127 -12.34 -18.79 10.95
CA PRO A 127 -11.83 -19.03 12.29
C PRO A 127 -10.30 -18.95 12.35
N ALA A 128 -9.75 -18.28 13.35
CA ALA A 128 -8.30 -18.18 13.53
C ALA A 128 -7.62 -19.56 13.62
N GLU A 129 -8.28 -20.53 14.25
CA GLU A 129 -7.80 -21.90 14.42
C GLU A 129 -7.56 -22.62 13.08
N GLU A 130 -8.36 -22.31 12.05
CA GLU A 130 -8.21 -22.89 10.71
C GLU A 130 -6.94 -22.39 10.03
N LEU A 131 -6.64 -21.10 10.13
CA LEU A 131 -5.43 -20.53 9.54
C LEU A 131 -4.18 -20.98 10.31
N MET A 132 -4.28 -21.19 11.63
CA MET A 132 -3.16 -21.61 12.46
C MET A 132 -2.66 -23.03 12.20
N THR A 133 -3.39 -23.86 11.44
CA THR A 133 -2.90 -25.19 11.06
C THR A 133 -1.81 -25.15 10.00
N PHE A 134 -1.62 -23.99 9.34
CA PHE A 134 -0.69 -23.82 8.23
C PHE A 134 0.30 -22.68 8.52
N PRO A 135 1.62 -22.95 8.58
CA PRO A 135 2.64 -21.93 8.80
C PRO A 135 2.51 -20.70 7.89
N GLY A 136 2.28 -20.91 6.59
CA GLY A 136 2.12 -19.85 5.60
C GLY A 136 0.88 -18.98 5.75
N LEU A 137 -0.11 -19.42 6.54
CA LEU A 137 -1.33 -18.67 6.81
C LEU A 137 -1.31 -17.95 8.17
N LEU A 138 -0.29 -18.21 9.01
CA LEU A 138 -0.10 -17.49 10.28
C LEU A 138 -0.12 -15.96 10.13
N PRO A 139 0.43 -15.35 9.05
CA PRO A 139 0.36 -13.90 8.84
C PRO A 139 -1.06 -13.32 8.70
N PHE A 140 -2.04 -14.12 8.29
CA PHE A 140 -3.43 -13.69 8.10
C PHE A 140 -4.25 -13.80 9.39
N VAL A 141 -3.75 -14.51 10.39
CA VAL A 141 -4.47 -14.80 11.64
C VAL A 141 -4.93 -13.52 12.36
N GLY A 142 -4.16 -12.43 12.31
CA GLY A 142 -4.57 -11.15 12.89
C GLY A 142 -5.88 -10.61 12.31
N LEU A 143 -6.17 -10.92 11.05
CA LEU A 143 -7.35 -10.47 10.32
C LEU A 143 -8.57 -11.38 10.49
N SER A 144 -8.34 -12.60 10.96
CA SER A 144 -9.35 -13.65 11.08
C SER A 144 -10.41 -13.40 12.16
N ARG A 145 -11.44 -14.25 12.17
CA ARG A 145 -12.48 -14.27 13.20
C ARG A 145 -11.90 -14.76 14.52
N SER A 146 -11.90 -13.89 15.53
CA SER A 146 -11.44 -14.21 16.88
C SER A 146 -12.19 -13.39 17.93
N ASN A 147 -12.45 -14.02 19.08
CA ASN A 147 -13.01 -13.37 20.27
C ASN A 147 -11.97 -12.49 21.01
N ASN A 148 -10.66 -12.75 20.82
CA ASN A 148 -9.58 -11.95 21.40
C ASN A 148 -8.47 -11.71 20.37
N PRO A 149 -8.65 -10.73 19.47
CA PRO A 149 -7.77 -10.54 18.31
C PRO A 149 -6.30 -10.33 18.66
N ILE A 150 -6.00 -9.58 19.73
CA ILE A 150 -4.62 -9.30 20.15
C ILE A 150 -3.94 -10.57 20.68
N GLN A 151 -4.64 -11.36 21.50
CA GLN A 151 -4.09 -12.61 22.01
C GLN A 151 -3.91 -13.64 20.89
N THR A 152 -4.84 -13.68 19.93
CA THR A 152 -4.74 -14.52 18.74
C THR A 152 -3.54 -14.14 17.87
N LEU A 153 -3.31 -12.83 17.64
CA LEU A 153 -2.11 -12.35 16.94
C LEU A 153 -0.82 -12.74 17.67
N ARG A 154 -0.77 -12.57 19.00
CA ARG A 154 0.37 -13.02 19.82
C ARG A 154 0.61 -14.53 19.73
N ARG A 155 -0.45 -15.33 19.57
CA ARG A 155 -0.33 -16.78 19.37
C ARG A 155 0.29 -17.07 17.99
N ALA A 156 -0.19 -16.43 16.92
CA ALA A 156 0.39 -16.56 15.58
C ALA A 156 1.88 -16.20 15.54
N VAL A 157 2.27 -15.08 16.14
CA VAL A 157 3.68 -14.65 16.20
C VAL A 157 4.56 -15.67 16.91
N ARG A 158 4.08 -16.32 17.97
CA ARG A 158 4.80 -17.39 18.65
C ARG A 158 4.94 -18.66 17.80
N GLU A 159 3.94 -18.99 16.99
CA GLU A 159 4.03 -20.11 16.06
C GLU A 159 5.01 -19.79 14.91
N ILE A 160 5.02 -18.55 14.40
CA ILE A 160 5.98 -18.11 13.37
C ILE A 160 7.42 -18.24 13.89
N GLN A 161 7.69 -17.89 15.15
CA GLN A 161 9.01 -18.05 15.77
C GLN A 161 9.49 -19.51 15.87
N ARG A 162 8.62 -20.49 15.61
CA ARG A 162 8.97 -21.92 15.59
C ARG A 162 9.23 -22.44 14.17
N ILE A 163 9.04 -21.63 13.14
CA ILE A 163 9.44 -21.99 11.78
C ILE A 163 10.97 -22.15 11.76
N GLU A 164 11.44 -23.33 11.34
CA GLU A 164 12.85 -23.71 11.37
C GLU A 164 13.70 -22.94 10.35
N ASP A 165 13.13 -22.67 9.17
CA ASP A 165 13.79 -21.87 8.15
C ASP A 165 13.73 -20.38 8.53
N GLU A 166 14.90 -19.79 8.80
CA GLU A 166 15.01 -18.39 9.22
C GLU A 166 14.48 -17.41 8.17
N SER A 167 14.68 -17.70 6.87
CA SER A 167 14.20 -16.84 5.79
C SER A 167 12.67 -16.82 5.76
N GLN A 168 12.05 -18.01 5.83
CA GLN A 168 10.60 -18.15 5.92
C GLN A 168 10.04 -17.50 7.18
N GLN A 169 10.71 -17.67 8.32
CA GLN A 169 10.34 -17.05 9.59
C GLN A 169 10.34 -15.51 9.51
N HIS A 170 11.45 -14.92 9.03
CA HIS A 170 11.58 -13.46 8.91
C HIS A 170 10.52 -12.89 7.97
N GLU A 171 10.27 -13.56 6.84
CA GLU A 171 9.27 -13.15 5.87
C GLU A 171 7.85 -13.25 6.42
N ALA A 172 7.49 -14.36 7.08
CA ALA A 172 6.21 -14.51 7.76
C ALA A 172 6.02 -13.44 8.86
N MET A 173 7.08 -13.08 9.60
CA MET A 173 7.02 -12.03 10.62
C MET A 173 6.74 -10.66 10.00
N ALA A 174 7.46 -10.30 8.93
CA ALA A 174 7.26 -9.06 8.20
C ALA A 174 5.85 -8.97 7.62
N ALA A 175 5.39 -10.05 6.97
CA ALA A 175 4.07 -10.13 6.42
C ALA A 175 2.98 -10.00 7.50
N THR A 176 3.19 -10.60 8.68
CA THR A 176 2.26 -10.48 9.81
C THR A 176 2.12 -9.02 10.25
N TYR A 177 3.22 -8.27 10.33
CA TYR A 177 3.18 -6.85 10.69
C TYR A 177 2.44 -6.02 9.65
N VAL A 178 2.74 -6.22 8.37
CA VAL A 178 2.08 -5.50 7.27
C VAL A 178 0.59 -5.81 7.27
N LEU A 179 0.21 -7.08 7.16
CA LEU A 179 -1.18 -7.51 7.07
C LEU A 179 -2.00 -7.08 8.30
N SER A 180 -1.46 -7.28 9.51
CA SER A 180 -2.16 -6.89 10.74
C SER A 180 -2.38 -5.37 10.84
N GLY A 181 -1.61 -4.55 10.12
CA GLY A 181 -1.85 -3.11 9.98
C GLY A 181 -3.20 -2.75 9.36
N LEU A 182 -3.89 -3.69 8.70
CA LEU A 182 -5.26 -3.49 8.21
C LEU A 182 -6.31 -3.42 9.32
N LYS A 183 -6.00 -3.95 10.51
CA LYS A 183 -6.95 -4.06 11.64
C LYS A 183 -6.45 -3.42 12.93
N PHE A 184 -5.14 -3.35 13.13
CA PHE A 184 -4.53 -2.87 14.37
C PHE A 184 -3.68 -1.63 14.16
N GLU A 185 -3.68 -0.75 15.16
CA GLU A 185 -2.79 0.41 15.18
C GLU A 185 -1.33 0.01 15.35
N ALA A 186 -0.44 0.82 14.78
CA ALA A 186 1.01 0.59 14.83
C ALA A 186 1.57 0.48 16.26
N ALA A 187 0.97 1.18 17.22
CA ALA A 187 1.36 1.11 18.63
C ALA A 187 1.11 -0.28 19.24
N VAL A 188 -0.01 -0.92 18.89
CA VAL A 188 -0.34 -2.29 19.33
C VAL A 188 0.59 -3.29 18.65
N LEU A 189 0.81 -3.16 17.34
CA LEU A 189 1.68 -4.07 16.59
C LEU A 189 3.12 -4.04 17.09
N SER A 190 3.64 -2.85 17.43
CA SER A 190 5.00 -2.70 17.94
C SER A 190 5.23 -3.33 19.31
N GLN A 191 4.17 -3.62 20.07
CA GLN A 191 4.24 -4.38 21.33
C GLN A 191 4.22 -5.89 21.10
N VAL A 192 3.77 -6.36 19.94
CA VAL A 192 3.61 -7.78 19.62
C VAL A 192 4.72 -8.29 18.71
N ILE A 193 5.13 -7.48 17.74
CA ILE A 193 6.13 -7.81 16.72
C ILE A 193 7.26 -6.80 16.82
N ARG A 194 8.47 -7.29 17.09
CA ARG A 194 9.65 -6.43 17.19
C ARG A 194 10.28 -6.23 15.80
N ARG A 195 10.68 -4.99 15.51
CA ARG A 195 11.20 -4.60 14.19
C ARG A 195 12.51 -5.29 13.82
N ASP A 196 13.38 -5.56 14.79
CA ASP A 196 14.66 -6.25 14.59
C ASP A 196 14.49 -7.63 13.95
N ILE A 197 13.46 -8.38 14.32
CA ILE A 197 13.16 -9.71 13.78
C ILE A 197 12.79 -9.65 12.29
N MET A 198 12.19 -8.55 11.84
CA MET A 198 11.71 -8.41 10.46
C MET A 198 12.78 -7.87 9.51
N ARG A 199 13.92 -7.38 10.03
CA ARG A 199 14.90 -6.66 9.22
C ARG A 199 15.50 -7.50 8.08
N GLU A 200 15.52 -8.81 8.21
CA GLU A 200 16.08 -9.69 7.19
C GLU A 200 15.04 -10.11 6.13
N SER A 201 13.77 -9.74 6.30
CA SER A 201 12.75 -9.95 5.27
C SER A 201 13.00 -9.07 4.05
N VAL A 202 12.86 -9.67 2.87
CA VAL A 202 12.94 -8.96 1.59
C VAL A 202 11.78 -7.96 1.48
N THR A 203 10.56 -8.37 1.84
CA THR A 203 9.40 -7.47 1.85
C THR A 203 9.61 -6.28 2.78
N TYR A 204 10.19 -6.50 3.97
CA TYR A 204 10.48 -5.39 4.89
C TYR A 204 11.48 -4.40 4.30
N GLN A 205 12.55 -4.90 3.66
CA GLN A 205 13.57 -4.04 3.04
C GLN A 205 13.00 -3.24 1.86
N LEU A 206 12.18 -3.87 1.01
CA LEU A 206 11.51 -3.19 -0.10
C LEU A 206 10.61 -2.04 0.40
N ILE A 207 9.77 -2.30 1.39
CA ILE A 207 8.90 -1.26 1.98
C ILE A 207 9.73 -0.13 2.61
N LEU A 208 10.86 -0.46 3.24
CA LEU A 208 11.75 0.52 3.85
C LEU A 208 12.46 1.38 2.79
N GLU A 209 12.85 0.79 1.66
CA GLU A 209 13.47 1.48 0.54
C GLU A 209 12.48 2.43 -0.15
N GLU A 210 11.28 1.96 -0.49
CA GLU A 210 10.19 2.80 -1.03
C GLU A 210 9.92 4.01 -0.11
N GLY A 211 9.78 3.77 1.20
CA GLY A 211 9.55 4.86 2.15
C GLY A 211 10.71 5.85 2.28
N ARG A 212 11.96 5.42 2.03
CA ARG A 212 13.13 6.31 1.98
C ARG A 212 13.15 7.15 0.71
N GLU A 213 12.77 6.57 -0.43
CA GLU A 213 12.66 7.29 -1.69
C GLU A 213 11.55 8.35 -1.62
N GLU A 214 10.36 8.00 -1.17
CA GLU A 214 9.26 8.94 -0.95
C GLU A 214 9.66 10.07 0.00
N GLY A 215 10.31 9.73 1.12
CA GLY A 215 10.80 10.73 2.08
C GLY A 215 11.88 11.66 1.49
N ARG A 216 12.75 11.14 0.62
CA ARG A 216 13.77 11.93 -0.10
C ARG A 216 13.12 12.87 -1.10
N GLU A 217 12.12 12.42 -1.84
CA GLU A 217 11.38 13.23 -2.80
C GLU A 217 10.62 14.36 -2.11
N GLN A 218 9.88 14.06 -1.04
CA GLN A 218 9.19 15.06 -0.23
C GLN A 218 10.16 16.07 0.39
N GLY A 219 11.30 15.59 0.92
CA GLY A 219 12.33 16.47 1.48
C GLY A 219 12.98 17.38 0.44
N LEU A 220 13.17 16.89 -0.78
CA LEU A 220 13.68 17.70 -1.90
C LEU A 220 12.67 18.75 -2.33
N GLU A 221 11.40 18.38 -2.47
CA GLU A 221 10.32 19.30 -2.84
C GLU A 221 10.16 20.42 -1.81
N GLN A 222 10.07 20.07 -0.53
CA GLN A 222 10.02 21.05 0.57
C GLN A 222 11.27 21.93 0.62
N GLY A 223 12.46 21.35 0.39
CA GLY A 223 13.71 22.10 0.36
C GLY A 223 13.78 23.09 -0.80
N LEU A 224 13.29 22.71 -1.98
CA LEU A 224 13.19 23.58 -3.15
C LEU A 224 12.19 24.73 -2.92
N GLU A 225 11.01 24.42 -2.39
CA GLU A 225 9.98 25.43 -2.09
C GLU A 225 10.49 26.44 -1.04
N GLN A 226 11.11 25.96 0.05
CA GLN A 226 11.73 26.81 1.06
C GLN A 226 12.86 27.66 0.47
N GLY A 227 13.71 27.06 -0.37
CA GLY A 227 14.80 27.77 -1.05
C GLY A 227 14.30 28.89 -1.94
N GLN A 228 13.31 28.62 -2.79
CA GLN A 228 12.68 29.61 -3.66
C GLN A 228 12.05 30.75 -2.86
N ARG A 229 11.36 30.43 -1.77
CA ARG A 229 10.76 31.45 -0.90
C ARG A 229 11.80 32.33 -0.21
N LEU A 230 12.84 31.73 0.36
CA LEU A 230 13.93 32.48 1.00
C LEU A 230 14.64 33.40 -0.01
N GLU A 231 14.88 32.90 -1.23
CA GLU A 231 15.46 33.70 -2.30
C GLU A 231 14.51 34.83 -2.73
N ALA A 232 13.21 34.57 -2.93
CA ALA A 232 12.22 35.58 -3.27
C ALA A 232 12.14 36.69 -2.21
N ILE A 233 12.13 36.35 -0.91
CA ILE A 233 12.16 37.33 0.19
C ILE A 233 13.43 38.17 0.12
N ALA A 234 14.60 37.53 -0.03
CA ALA A 234 15.89 38.23 -0.07
C ALA A 234 16.00 39.18 -1.27
N LEU A 235 15.59 38.73 -2.45
CA LEU A 235 15.57 39.52 -3.68
C LEU A 235 14.61 40.69 -3.58
N THR A 236 13.37 40.45 -3.17
CA THR A 236 12.33 41.47 -3.03
C THR A 236 12.73 42.52 -2.00
N THR A 237 13.26 42.11 -0.84
CA THR A 237 13.79 43.02 0.19
C THR A 237 14.90 43.91 -0.36
N ARG A 238 15.84 43.33 -1.12
CA ARG A 238 16.95 44.08 -1.74
C ARG A 238 16.46 45.05 -2.81
N GLN A 239 15.48 44.66 -3.63
CA GLN A 239 14.89 45.51 -4.66
C GLN A 239 14.12 46.68 -4.05
N LEU A 240 13.28 46.43 -3.03
CA LEU A 240 12.55 47.46 -2.30
C LEU A 240 13.49 48.48 -1.64
N THR A 241 14.53 48.01 -0.94
CA THR A 241 15.53 48.88 -0.30
C THR A 241 16.21 49.79 -1.34
N ARG A 242 16.51 49.25 -2.53
CA ARG A 242 17.16 50.00 -3.61
C ARG A 242 16.19 50.98 -4.30
N ARG A 243 14.94 50.59 -4.51
CA ARG A 243 13.91 51.41 -5.17
C ARG A 243 13.52 52.61 -4.32
N LEU A 244 13.25 52.38 -3.03
CA LEU A 244 12.84 53.40 -2.07
C LEU A 244 14.02 54.21 -1.50
N ARG A 245 15.26 53.76 -1.76
CA ARG A 245 16.51 54.38 -1.27
C ARG A 245 16.56 54.52 0.27
N GLN A 246 15.88 53.63 0.97
CA GLN A 246 15.76 53.59 2.42
C GLN A 246 15.77 52.13 2.90
N GLU A 247 16.33 51.88 4.08
CA GLU A 247 16.27 50.55 4.71
C GLU A 247 14.85 50.23 5.20
N LEU A 248 14.38 49.01 4.92
CA LEU A 248 13.12 48.51 5.45
C LEU A 248 13.25 48.22 6.94
N SER A 249 12.24 48.62 7.72
CA SER A 249 12.16 48.32 9.15
C SER A 249 12.05 46.82 9.41
N GLU A 250 12.43 46.38 10.61
CA GLU A 250 12.31 44.97 11.04
C GLU A 250 10.86 44.46 10.96
N GLU A 251 9.88 45.33 11.24
CA GLU A 251 8.46 44.99 11.11
C GLU A 251 8.10 44.66 9.65
N MET A 252 8.54 45.48 8.69
CA MET A 252 8.28 45.24 7.26
C MET A 252 8.98 43.98 6.77
N ARG A 253 10.23 43.74 7.19
CA ARG A 253 10.97 42.51 6.88
C ARG A 253 10.26 41.27 7.44
N SER A 254 9.74 41.37 8.66
CA SER A 254 8.95 40.29 9.27
C SER A 254 7.63 40.05 8.54
N ARG A 255 6.98 41.11 8.01
CA ARG A 255 5.77 40.94 7.18
C ARG A 255 6.10 40.28 5.85
N LEU A 256 7.20 40.65 5.20
CA LEU A 256 7.63 40.00 3.96
C LEU A 256 7.93 38.51 4.15
N SER A 257 8.53 38.12 5.28
CA SER A 257 8.87 36.72 5.53
C SER A 257 7.66 35.82 5.81
N THR A 258 6.50 36.38 6.14
CA THR A 258 5.26 35.62 6.33
C THR A 258 4.43 35.48 5.06
N LEU A 259 4.72 36.25 4.00
CA LEU A 259 4.00 36.16 2.74
C LEU A 259 4.24 34.81 2.02
N PRO A 260 3.20 34.21 1.42
CA PRO A 260 3.32 33.09 0.49
C PRO A 260 4.15 33.47 -0.75
N LEU A 261 4.82 32.48 -1.36
CA LEU A 261 5.66 32.68 -2.55
C LEU A 261 4.93 33.41 -3.70
N PRO A 262 3.69 33.05 -4.09
CA PRO A 262 2.98 33.77 -5.16
C PRO A 262 2.73 35.24 -4.87
N ILE A 263 2.54 35.59 -3.59
CA ILE A 263 2.35 36.98 -3.17
C ILE A 263 3.67 37.75 -3.23
N LEU A 264 4.79 37.11 -2.87
CA LEU A 264 6.13 37.69 -3.02
C LEU A 264 6.49 37.91 -4.49
N GLU A 265 6.12 36.98 -5.37
CA GLU A 265 6.31 37.13 -6.82
C GLU A 265 5.51 38.33 -7.36
N ASN A 266 4.24 38.47 -6.97
CA ASN A 266 3.43 39.63 -7.32
C ASN A 266 4.02 40.95 -6.79
N LEU A 267 4.57 40.94 -5.57
CA LEU A 267 5.26 42.10 -5.02
C LEU A 267 6.49 42.49 -5.84
N SER A 268 7.21 41.51 -6.41
CA SER A 268 8.39 41.74 -7.24
C SER A 268 8.09 42.54 -8.51
N GLU A 269 6.85 42.46 -9.02
CA GLU A 269 6.36 43.29 -10.12
C GLU A 269 5.82 44.63 -9.62
N ALA A 270 4.93 44.60 -8.60
CA ALA A 270 4.28 45.79 -8.08
C ALA A 270 5.28 46.83 -7.54
N LEU A 271 6.40 46.37 -6.98
CA LEU A 271 7.43 47.28 -6.44
C LEU A 271 8.04 48.21 -7.48
N LEU A 272 7.93 47.89 -8.78
CA LEU A 272 8.46 48.71 -9.86
C LEU A 272 7.72 50.04 -9.99
N ASP A 273 6.48 50.11 -9.52
CA ASP A 273 5.65 51.31 -9.52
C ASP A 273 5.76 52.12 -8.23
N PHE A 274 6.41 51.59 -7.19
CA PHE A 274 6.54 52.29 -5.92
C PHE A 274 7.45 53.51 -6.03
N THR A 275 7.07 54.57 -5.35
CA THR A 275 7.77 55.86 -5.30
C THR A 275 8.13 56.26 -3.87
N GLU A 276 7.34 55.84 -2.88
CA GLU A 276 7.52 56.14 -1.46
C GLU A 276 7.20 54.94 -0.56
N LEU A 277 7.57 55.02 0.71
CA LEU A 277 7.43 53.92 1.67
C LEU A 277 5.95 53.54 1.91
N SER A 278 5.05 54.53 1.87
CA SER A 278 3.60 54.37 1.99
C SER A 278 3.01 53.46 0.92
N ASP A 279 3.57 53.41 -0.30
CA ASP A 279 3.12 52.50 -1.36
C ASP A 279 3.27 51.03 -0.92
N LEU A 280 4.43 50.69 -0.31
CA LEU A 280 4.71 49.36 0.21
C LEU A 280 3.85 49.04 1.44
N GLU A 281 3.64 50.01 2.35
CA GLU A 281 2.77 49.82 3.52
C GLU A 281 1.32 49.51 3.11
N ASN A 282 0.78 50.30 2.18
CA ASN A 282 -0.56 50.10 1.63
C ASN A 282 -0.68 48.76 0.90
N TRP A 283 0.32 48.41 0.11
CA TRP A 283 0.34 47.13 -0.60
C TRP A 283 0.35 45.94 0.36
N LEU A 284 1.21 45.98 1.38
CA LEU A 284 1.27 44.95 2.42
C LEU A 284 -0.03 44.88 3.22
N ALA A 285 -0.68 46.02 3.51
CA ALA A 285 -1.98 46.05 4.18
C ALA A 285 -3.09 45.39 3.33
N ALA A 286 -3.08 45.58 2.02
CA ALA A 286 -4.04 44.97 1.09
C ALA A 286 -3.85 43.45 0.91
N HIS A 287 -2.64 42.94 1.10
CA HIS A 287 -2.28 41.53 0.88
C HIS A 287 -1.96 40.79 2.18
N ASN A 288 -2.54 41.25 3.29
CA ASN A 288 -2.30 40.64 4.60
C ASN A 288 -2.94 39.23 4.63
N PRO A 289 -2.22 38.16 4.98
CA PRO A 289 -2.76 36.80 5.04
C PRO A 289 -3.72 36.56 6.24
N ALA A 290 -4.22 37.63 6.87
CA ALA A 290 -5.13 37.59 8.00
C ALA A 290 -6.48 38.25 7.63
N GLN A 291 -7.18 37.65 6.66
CA GLN A 291 -8.64 37.66 6.50
C GLN A 291 -9.07 36.35 5.84
#